data_AF-A0A661KQY3-F1
#
_entry.id   AF-A0A661KQY3-F1
#
_cell.length_a   1.000
_cell.length_b   1.000
_cell.length_c   1.000
_cell.angle_alpha   90.00
_cell.angle_beta   90.00
_cell.angle_gamma   90.00
#
_symmetry.space_group_name_H-M   'P 1'
#
loop_
_entity.id
_entity.type
_entity.pdbx_description
1 polymer ?
#
loop_
_entity_poly.entity_id
_entity_poly.type
_entity_poly.pdbx_seq_one_letter_code
_entity_poly.pdbx_strand_id
1 'polypeptide(L)'
;MEKQKPITGKELFKGIAYIVSVFVALYALNSYIEKKIEDQIQNPKFIDKLANKIMMPFIIFDENERILSTSTPGIYEEYIKKIAVEKDNNGEIVAITIFPKKFLQVAPIIESLDAPLEFAKAIPVNQIDWKYRIKQKNYLCFKVKSENPGEITERRFRITIIR
;
A
#
# COMPACT_ATOMS: atom_id res chain seq x y z
N MET A 1 20.74 55.26 40.50
CA MET A 1 21.38 54.01 40.97
C MET A 1 20.35 53.23 41.77
N GLU A 2 19.70 52.24 41.15
CA GLU A 2 18.66 51.43 41.79
C GLU A 2 19.32 50.27 42.54
N LYS A 3 19.14 50.22 43.87
CA LYS A 3 19.75 49.18 44.72
C LYS A 3 19.01 47.84 44.47
N GLN A 4 19.72 46.86 43.91
CA GLN A 4 19.18 45.51 43.75
C GLN A 4 18.88 44.90 45.12
N LYS A 5 17.64 44.45 45.29
CA LYS A 5 17.15 43.82 46.53
C LYS A 5 17.74 42.41 46.64
N PRO A 6 18.32 42.02 47.78
CA PRO A 6 18.93 40.69 47.91
C PRO A 6 17.87 39.61 47.74
N ILE A 7 18.16 38.65 46.86
CA ILE A 7 17.27 37.52 46.59
C ILE A 7 17.29 36.62 47.82
N THR A 8 16.18 36.55 48.54
CA THR A 8 16.00 35.69 49.70
C THR A 8 15.96 34.22 49.26
N GLY A 9 16.60 33.31 49.98
CA GLY A 9 16.62 31.87 49.63
C GLY A 9 15.24 31.22 49.43
N LYS A 10 14.19 31.79 50.04
CA LYS A 10 12.79 31.38 49.82
C LYS A 10 12.28 31.66 48.41
N GLU A 11 12.72 32.75 47.77
CA GLU A 11 12.32 33.10 46.40
C GLU A 11 13.04 32.20 45.37
N LEU A 12 14.31 31.87 45.62
CA LEU A 12 15.03 30.87 44.83
C LEU A 12 14.37 29.48 44.93
N PHE A 13 13.99 29.07 46.13
CA PHE A 13 13.33 27.77 46.34
C PHE A 13 11.98 27.69 45.62
N LYS A 14 11.16 28.75 45.66
CA LYS A 14 9.90 28.82 44.89
C LYS A 14 10.14 28.71 43.38
N GLY A 15 11.17 29.41 42.87
CA GLY A 15 11.52 29.34 41.45
C GLY A 15 11.92 27.94 41.02
N ILE A 16 12.74 27.25 41.81
CA ILE A 16 13.14 25.86 41.55
C ILE A 16 11.92 24.92 41.63
N ALA A 17 11.08 25.05 42.65
CA ALA A 17 9.89 24.23 42.80
C ALA A 17 8.91 24.40 41.63
N TYR A 18 8.76 25.63 41.12
CA TYR A 18 7.94 25.91 39.94
C TYR A 18 8.51 25.27 38.67
N ILE A 19 9.82 25.34 38.46
CA ILE A 19 10.45 24.71 37.30
C ILE A 19 10.27 23.18 37.35
N VAL A 20 10.52 22.57 38.52
CA VAL A 20 10.35 21.13 38.71
C VAL A 20 8.90 20.69 38.46
N SER A 21 7.91 21.44 38.94
CA SER A 21 6.50 21.08 38.74
C SER A 21 6.10 21.12 37.26
N VAL A 22 6.62 22.07 36.49
CA VAL A 22 6.39 22.14 35.04
C VAL A 22 6.98 20.92 34.33
N PHE A 23 8.20 20.50 34.67
CA PHE A 23 8.82 19.31 34.08
C PHE A 23 8.04 18.03 34.43
N VAL A 24 7.59 17.89 35.67
CA VAL A 24 6.75 16.75 36.09
C VAL A 24 5.43 16.72 35.32
N ALA A 25 4.78 17.87 35.14
CA ALA A 25 3.54 17.97 34.37
C ALA A 25 3.74 17.59 32.89
N LEU A 26 4.84 18.06 32.27
CA LEU A 26 5.18 17.70 30.90
C LEU A 26 5.47 16.20 30.74
N TYR A 27 6.21 15.62 31.68
CA TYR A 27 6.50 14.19 31.67
C TYR A 27 5.24 13.34 31.82
N ALA A 28 4.37 13.68 32.77
CA ALA A 28 3.10 13.00 32.98
C ALA A 28 2.18 13.10 31.74
N LEU A 29 2.16 14.25 31.06
CA LEU A 29 1.43 14.42 29.81
C LEU A 29 2.00 13.54 28.70
N ASN A 30 3.33 13.48 28.55
CA ASN A 30 3.97 12.64 27.55
C ASN A 30 3.66 11.15 27.77
N SER A 31 3.84 10.66 29.00
CA SER A 31 3.51 9.26 29.34
C SER A 31 2.03 8.95 29.16
N TYR A 32 1.13 9.91 29.39
CA TYR A 32 -0.30 9.73 29.12
C TYR A 32 -0.59 9.59 27.61
N ILE A 33 0.08 10.38 26.77
CA ILE A 33 -0.06 10.30 25.31
C ILE A 33 0.48 8.96 24.80
N GLU A 34 1.68 8.56 25.23
CA GLU A 34 2.29 7.27 24.87
C GLU A 34 1.37 6.11 25.23
N LYS A 35 0.85 6.10 26.46
CA LYS A 35 -0.08 5.06 26.91
C LYS A 35 -1.36 5.03 26.07
N LYS A 36 -1.93 6.19 25.74
CA LYS A 36 -3.12 6.25 24.86
C LYS A 36 -2.83 5.74 23.45
N ILE A 37 -1.66 6.02 22.90
CA ILE A 37 -1.25 5.52 21.60
C ILE A 37 -1.10 4.00 21.65
N GLU A 38 -0.43 3.49 22.67
CA GLU A 38 -0.23 2.05 22.86
C GLU A 38 -1.56 1.31 23.03
N ASP A 39 -2.48 1.85 23.84
CA ASP A 39 -3.84 1.31 24.00
C ASP A 39 -4.62 1.28 22.67
N GLN A 40 -4.40 2.24 21.77
CA GLN A 40 -5.03 2.27 20.45
C GLN A 40 -4.38 1.30 19.46
N ILE A 41 -3.05 1.17 19.46
CA ILE A 41 -2.32 0.24 18.58
C ILE A 41 -2.61 -1.21 18.96
N GLN A 42 -2.80 -1.50 20.24
CA GLN A 42 -3.16 -2.85 20.70
C GLN A 42 -4.64 -3.19 20.47
N ASN A 43 -5.47 -2.23 20.03
CA ASN A 43 -6.88 -2.49 19.74
C ASN A 43 -7.02 -3.17 18.37
N PRO A 44 -7.46 -4.44 18.31
CA PRO A 44 -7.58 -5.16 17.05
C PRO A 44 -8.54 -4.48 16.07
N LYS A 45 -9.60 -3.80 16.56
CA LYS A 45 -10.51 -3.04 15.68
C LYS A 45 -9.83 -1.83 15.04
N PHE A 46 -8.89 -1.19 15.75
CA PHE A 46 -8.13 -0.07 15.20
C PHE A 46 -7.15 -0.57 14.15
N ILE A 47 -6.44 -1.67 14.43
CA ILE A 47 -5.56 -2.33 13.47
C ILE A 47 -6.32 -2.80 12.23
N ASP A 48 -7.49 -3.44 12.38
CA ASP A 48 -8.32 -3.86 11.25
C ASP A 48 -8.82 -2.65 10.44
N LYS A 49 -9.20 -1.55 11.12
CA LYS A 49 -9.61 -0.33 10.43
C LYS A 49 -8.43 0.35 9.72
N LEU A 50 -7.24 0.33 10.30
CA LEU A 50 -6.02 0.85 9.69
C LEU A 50 -5.62 -0.02 8.50
N ALA A 51 -5.61 -1.35 8.68
CA ALA A 51 -5.31 -2.33 7.64
C ALA A 51 -6.29 -2.19 6.48
N ASN A 52 -7.59 -2.10 6.72
CA ASN A 52 -8.59 -1.89 5.66
C ASN A 52 -8.49 -0.52 4.99
N LYS A 53 -7.95 0.49 5.68
CA LYS A 53 -7.77 1.85 5.13
C LYS A 53 -6.45 2.04 4.40
N ILE A 54 -5.42 1.28 4.78
CA ILE A 54 -4.06 1.36 4.23
C ILE A 54 -3.81 0.29 3.18
N MET A 55 -4.38 -0.91 3.32
CA MET A 55 -4.28 -1.95 2.29
C MET A 55 -5.11 -1.53 1.09
N MET A 56 -4.41 -1.11 0.05
CA MET A 56 -5.01 -0.90 -1.26
C MET A 56 -5.61 -2.23 -1.72
N PRO A 57 -6.90 -2.26 -2.10
CA PRO A 57 -7.55 -3.49 -2.51
C PRO A 57 -6.82 -4.09 -3.70
N PHE A 58 -6.56 -5.40 -3.65
CA PHE A 58 -5.84 -6.08 -4.73
C PHE A 58 -6.51 -7.39 -5.14
N ILE A 59 -6.25 -7.78 -6.38
CA ILE A 59 -6.70 -9.01 -7.01
C ILE A 59 -5.49 -9.67 -7.64
N ILE A 60 -5.28 -10.95 -7.34
CA ILE A 60 -4.24 -11.78 -7.95
C ILE A 60 -4.91 -12.73 -8.95
N PHE A 61 -4.39 -12.76 -10.17
CA PHE A 61 -4.88 -13.61 -11.23
C PHE A 61 -3.73 -14.22 -12.04
N ASP A 62 -3.99 -15.31 -12.75
CA ASP A 62 -3.02 -15.99 -13.61
C ASP A 62 -3.12 -15.53 -15.07
N GLU A 63 -2.18 -15.99 -15.89
CA GLU A 63 -2.16 -15.78 -17.34
C GLU A 63 -3.30 -16.46 -18.12
N ASN A 64 -4.13 -17.24 -17.44
CA ASN A 64 -5.33 -17.91 -17.95
C ASN A 64 -6.61 -17.19 -17.47
N GLU A 65 -6.49 -15.97 -16.97
CA GLU A 65 -7.59 -15.11 -16.50
C GLU A 65 -8.31 -15.64 -15.25
N ARG A 66 -7.74 -16.63 -14.54
CA ARG A 66 -8.31 -17.17 -13.31
C ARG A 66 -7.90 -16.33 -12.12
N ILE A 67 -8.87 -16.04 -11.25
CA ILE A 67 -8.61 -15.32 -10.00
C ILE A 67 -8.08 -16.31 -8.96
N LEU A 68 -6.88 -16.05 -8.46
CA LEU A 68 -6.20 -16.90 -7.48
C LEU A 68 -6.45 -16.43 -6.04
N SER A 69 -6.49 -15.11 -5.83
CA SER A 69 -6.64 -14.53 -4.49
C SER A 69 -7.11 -13.09 -4.57
N THR A 70 -7.74 -12.60 -3.50
CA THR A 70 -8.13 -11.20 -3.34
C THR A 70 -7.79 -10.71 -1.94
N SER A 71 -7.55 -9.40 -1.79
CA SER A 71 -7.32 -8.79 -0.48
C SER A 71 -8.54 -8.87 0.44
N THR A 72 -9.73 -8.90 -0.16
CA THR A 72 -11.02 -8.87 0.54
C THR A 72 -12.02 -9.70 -0.26
N PRO A 73 -12.92 -10.46 0.39
CA PRO A 73 -14.01 -11.15 -0.30
C PRO A 73 -14.88 -10.14 -1.08
N GLY A 74 -15.24 -10.47 -2.31
CA GLY A 74 -16.16 -9.65 -3.12
C GLY A 74 -15.51 -8.49 -3.90
N ILE A 75 -14.21 -8.20 -3.70
CA ILE A 75 -13.56 -7.06 -4.36
C ILE A 75 -13.51 -7.21 -5.89
N TYR A 76 -13.29 -8.42 -6.38
CA TYR A 76 -13.29 -8.70 -7.82
C TYR A 76 -14.69 -8.42 -8.38
N GLU A 77 -15.72 -8.95 -7.72
CA GLU A 77 -17.12 -8.79 -8.12
C GLU A 77 -17.61 -7.34 -7.99
N GLU A 78 -17.07 -6.55 -7.07
CA GLU A 78 -17.49 -5.16 -6.89
C GLU A 78 -16.88 -4.24 -7.97
N TYR A 79 -15.60 -4.43 -8.29
CA TYR A 79 -14.84 -3.47 -9.11
C TYR A 79 -14.55 -3.94 -10.52
N ILE A 80 -14.39 -5.24 -10.75
CA ILE A 80 -13.89 -5.78 -12.02
C ILE A 80 -14.97 -6.61 -12.72
N LYS A 81 -15.25 -6.28 -13.97
CA LYS A 81 -16.16 -7.01 -14.85
C LYS A 81 -15.45 -8.20 -15.48
N LYS A 82 -14.24 -7.95 -15.99
CA LYS A 82 -13.41 -8.94 -16.69
C LYS A 82 -11.95 -8.50 -16.64
N ILE A 83 -11.04 -9.47 -16.68
CA ILE A 83 -9.64 -9.29 -17.04
C ILE A 83 -9.41 -10.07 -18.33
N ALA A 84 -8.72 -9.47 -19.30
CA ALA A 84 -8.33 -10.17 -20.52
C ALA A 84 -6.81 -10.14 -20.69
N VAL A 85 -6.22 -11.30 -20.96
CA VAL A 85 -4.78 -11.45 -21.20
C VAL A 85 -4.56 -11.71 -22.69
N GLU A 86 -3.88 -10.78 -23.36
CA GLU A 86 -3.52 -10.89 -24.77
C GLU A 86 -2.16 -11.56 -24.89
N LYS A 87 -2.09 -12.65 -25.65
CA LYS A 87 -0.87 -13.39 -25.98
C LYS A 87 -0.55 -13.22 -27.47
N ASP A 88 0.73 -13.21 -27.84
CA ASP A 88 1.16 -13.23 -29.23
C ASP A 88 1.08 -14.64 -29.85
N ASN A 89 1.51 -14.78 -31.12
CA ASN A 89 1.53 -16.07 -31.81
C ASN A 89 2.48 -17.10 -31.17
N ASN A 90 3.40 -16.67 -30.31
CA ASN A 90 4.32 -17.53 -29.58
C ASN A 90 3.79 -17.91 -28.19
N GLY A 91 2.59 -17.44 -27.81
CA GLY A 91 2.01 -17.64 -26.49
C GLY A 91 2.55 -16.68 -25.42
N GLU A 92 3.39 -15.71 -25.79
CA GLU A 92 3.92 -14.72 -24.85
C GLU A 92 2.91 -13.61 -24.58
N ILE A 93 2.79 -13.21 -23.32
CA ILE A 93 1.87 -12.15 -22.92
C ILE A 93 2.39 -10.82 -23.48
N VAL A 94 1.52 -10.10 -24.20
CA VAL A 94 1.82 -8.79 -24.80
C VAL A 94 1.06 -7.64 -24.16
N ALA A 95 -0.15 -7.92 -23.69
CA ALA A 95 -0.97 -6.93 -23.01
C ALA A 95 -1.96 -7.56 -22.05
N ILE A 96 -2.39 -6.76 -21.08
CA ILE A 96 -3.46 -7.10 -20.16
C ILE A 96 -4.47 -5.96 -20.20
N THR A 97 -5.75 -6.29 -20.34
CA THR A 97 -6.84 -5.31 -20.34
C THR A 97 -7.75 -5.57 -19.14
N ILE A 98 -7.97 -4.53 -18.34
CA ILE A 98 -8.83 -4.54 -17.17
C ILE A 98 -10.14 -3.82 -17.53
N PHE A 99 -11.26 -4.51 -17.36
CA PHE A 99 -12.59 -3.99 -17.59
C PHE A 99 -13.26 -3.73 -16.24
N PRO A 100 -13.24 -2.50 -15.70
CA PRO A 100 -13.91 -2.22 -14.44
C PRO A 100 -15.43 -2.15 -14.61
N LYS A 101 -16.18 -2.42 -13.54
CA LYS A 101 -17.66 -2.30 -13.52
C LYS A 101 -18.14 -0.86 -13.40
N LYS A 102 -17.30 0.01 -12.84
CA LYS A 102 -17.57 1.43 -12.59
C LYS A 102 -16.38 2.25 -13.07
N PHE A 103 -16.61 3.53 -13.36
CA PHE A 103 -15.52 4.45 -13.67
C PHE A 103 -14.53 4.53 -12.50
N LEU A 104 -13.25 4.30 -12.79
CA LEU A 104 -12.15 4.49 -11.85
C LEU A 104 -11.46 5.81 -12.20
N GLN A 105 -11.33 6.70 -11.21
CA GLN A 105 -10.68 8.00 -11.42
C GLN A 105 -9.21 7.86 -11.82
N VAL A 106 -8.58 6.80 -11.33
CA VAL A 106 -7.18 6.46 -11.60
C VAL A 106 -7.12 5.05 -12.17
N ALA A 107 -6.23 4.84 -13.12
CA ALA A 107 -5.94 3.52 -13.64
C ALA A 107 -5.44 2.60 -12.51
N PRO A 108 -5.94 1.35 -12.40
CA PRO A 108 -5.37 0.37 -11.49
C PRO A 108 -3.86 0.18 -11.70
N ILE A 109 -3.15 -0.17 -10.64
CA ILE A 109 -1.74 -0.56 -10.78
C ILE A 109 -1.73 -2.04 -11.16
N ILE A 110 -0.89 -2.42 -12.12
CA ILE A 110 -0.65 -3.82 -12.47
C ILE A 110 0.82 -4.17 -12.29
N GLU A 111 1.08 -5.31 -11.68
CA GLU A 111 2.40 -5.81 -11.37
C GLU A 111 2.46 -7.31 -11.65
N SER A 112 3.62 -7.81 -12.08
CA SER A 112 3.87 -9.25 -12.16
C SER A 112 4.49 -9.73 -10.85
N LEU A 113 4.04 -10.88 -10.36
CA LEU A 113 4.51 -11.45 -9.09
C LEU A 113 5.68 -12.42 -9.27
N ASP A 114 5.76 -13.07 -10.43
CA ASP A 114 6.73 -14.15 -10.67
C ASP A 114 7.94 -13.69 -11.50
N ALA A 115 7.83 -12.60 -12.25
CA ALA A 115 8.91 -12.09 -13.06
C ALA A 115 8.93 -10.55 -13.07
N PRO A 116 10.12 -9.92 -13.22
CA PRO A 116 10.24 -8.47 -13.38
C PRO A 116 9.74 -8.06 -14.78
N LEU A 117 8.42 -8.03 -14.96
CA LEU A 117 7.77 -7.49 -16.15
C LEU A 117 7.45 -6.01 -15.93
N GLU A 118 7.93 -5.16 -16.82
CA GLU A 118 7.54 -3.76 -16.85
C GLU A 118 6.36 -3.53 -17.77
N PHE A 119 5.32 -2.91 -17.24
CA PHE A 119 4.20 -2.42 -18.03
C PHE A 119 4.44 -0.99 -18.51
N ALA A 120 4.01 -0.70 -19.73
CA ALA A 120 3.87 0.65 -20.23
C ALA A 120 2.76 1.36 -19.46
N LYS A 121 2.73 2.70 -19.56
CA LYS A 121 1.66 3.50 -18.95
C LYS A 121 0.30 2.99 -19.44
N ALA A 122 -0.65 2.86 -18.52
CA ALA A 122 -2.02 2.44 -18.81
C ALA A 122 -2.64 3.36 -19.87
N ILE A 123 -3.27 2.75 -20.88
CA ILE A 123 -3.97 3.47 -21.95
C ILE A 123 -5.47 3.18 -21.82
N PRO A 124 -6.33 4.21 -21.76
CA PRO A 124 -7.77 4.00 -21.82
C PRO A 124 -8.13 3.49 -23.22
N VAL A 125 -8.80 2.34 -23.30
CA VAL A 125 -9.28 1.79 -24.59
C VAL A 125 -10.69 2.27 -24.88
N ASN A 126 -11.52 2.29 -23.86
CA ASN A 126 -12.90 2.80 -23.88
C ASN A 126 -13.06 3.83 -22.76
N GLN A 127 -14.29 4.29 -22.49
CA GLN A 127 -14.57 5.27 -21.44
C GLN A 127 -14.08 4.87 -20.04
N ILE A 128 -14.03 3.56 -19.75
CA ILE A 128 -13.66 3.05 -18.41
C ILE A 128 -12.57 1.96 -18.43
N ASP A 129 -12.24 1.40 -19.60
CA ASP A 129 -11.37 0.22 -19.72
C ASP A 129 -9.90 0.61 -19.82
N TRP A 130 -9.03 -0.13 -19.14
CA TRP A 130 -7.59 0.17 -19.07
C TRP A 130 -6.76 -0.96 -19.67
N LYS A 131 -5.91 -0.62 -20.65
CA LYS A 131 -4.98 -1.55 -21.28
C LYS A 131 -3.54 -1.26 -20.90
N TYR A 132 -2.83 -2.31 -20.52
CA TYR A 132 -1.43 -2.32 -20.11
C TYR A 132 -0.65 -3.15 -21.11
N ARG A 133 0.24 -2.51 -21.88
CA ARG A 133 1.16 -3.22 -22.79
C ARG A 133 2.45 -3.52 -22.05
N ILE A 134 3.03 -4.69 -22.24
CA ILE A 134 4.36 -4.98 -21.67
C ILE A 134 5.43 -4.24 -22.48
N LYS A 135 6.38 -3.59 -21.80
CA LYS A 135 7.47 -2.87 -22.46
C LYS A 135 8.46 -3.87 -23.05
N GLN A 136 8.67 -3.78 -24.37
CA GLN A 136 9.54 -4.69 -25.12
C GLN A 136 11.05 -4.62 -24.84
N LYS A 137 11.51 -3.71 -23.97
CA LYS A 137 12.94 -3.46 -23.81
C LYS A 137 13.73 -4.62 -23.17
N ASN A 138 13.09 -5.58 -22.51
CA ASN A 138 13.78 -6.65 -21.75
C ASN A 138 13.45 -8.10 -22.17
N TYR A 139 12.85 -8.34 -23.33
CA TYR A 139 12.55 -9.72 -23.78
C TYR A 139 13.81 -10.57 -24.08
N LEU A 140 14.99 -9.95 -24.19
CA LEU A 140 16.25 -10.66 -24.41
C LEU A 140 16.81 -11.35 -23.16
N CYS A 141 16.32 -11.06 -21.95
CA CYS A 141 16.95 -11.54 -20.70
C CYS A 141 16.14 -12.54 -19.88
N PHE A 142 14.90 -12.88 -20.24
CA PHE A 142 14.08 -13.79 -19.41
C PHE A 142 13.35 -14.83 -20.25
N LYS A 143 14.12 -15.73 -20.86
CA LYS A 143 13.70 -17.14 -20.78
C LYS A 143 13.89 -17.49 -19.31
N VAL A 144 12.82 -17.44 -18.52
CA VAL A 144 12.80 -18.10 -17.20
C VAL A 144 13.07 -19.56 -17.51
N LYS A 145 14.34 -19.96 -17.47
CA LYS A 145 14.70 -21.36 -17.37
C LYS A 145 14.19 -21.75 -16.00
N SER A 146 12.98 -22.29 -15.95
CA SER A 146 12.51 -22.99 -14.78
C SER A 146 13.63 -23.96 -14.39
N GLU A 147 14.13 -23.87 -13.15
CA GLU A 147 15.16 -24.80 -12.64
C GLU A 147 14.69 -26.25 -12.78
N ASN A 148 13.37 -26.46 -12.90
CA ASN A 148 12.74 -27.69 -13.34
C ASN A 148 12.05 -27.50 -14.71
N PRO A 149 12.61 -28.00 -15.83
CA PRO A 149 12.00 -27.89 -17.16
C PRO A 149 10.62 -28.56 -17.33
N GLY A 150 10.06 -29.15 -16.27
CA GLY A 150 8.70 -29.70 -16.22
C GLY A 150 7.70 -28.89 -15.37
N GLU A 151 8.13 -27.86 -14.64
CA GLU A 151 7.25 -27.01 -13.83
C GLU A 151 7.00 -25.71 -14.60
N ILE A 152 5.91 -25.69 -15.37
CA ILE A 152 5.37 -24.44 -15.93
C ILE A 152 4.67 -23.74 -14.75
N THR A 153 5.39 -22.87 -14.04
CA THR A 153 4.74 -21.97 -13.10
C THR A 153 3.94 -20.95 -13.90
N GLU A 154 2.62 -21.09 -13.89
CA GLU A 154 1.67 -20.12 -14.48
C GLU A 154 2.04 -18.71 -13.98
N ARG A 155 2.19 -17.75 -14.89
CA ARG A 155 2.54 -16.38 -14.52
C ARG A 155 1.36 -15.72 -13.79
N ARG A 156 1.65 -15.10 -12.66
CA ARG A 156 0.69 -14.40 -11.81
C ARG A 156 0.91 -12.90 -11.84
N PHE A 157 -0.20 -12.21 -11.73
CA PHE A 157 -0.28 -10.76 -11.78
C PHE A 157 -1.11 -10.25 -10.62
N ARG A 158 -0.73 -9.09 -10.11
CA ARG A 158 -1.47 -8.35 -9.09
C ARG A 158 -2.03 -7.09 -9.72
N ILE A 159 -3.33 -6.89 -9.58
CA ILE A 159 -3.99 -5.62 -9.81
C ILE A 159 -4.26 -4.97 -8.46
N THR A 160 -3.88 -3.71 -8.31
CA THR A 160 -4.18 -2.89 -7.13
C THR A 160 -5.08 -1.74 -7.55
N ILE A 161 -6.24 -1.64 -6.90
CA ILE A 161 -7.25 -0.63 -7.18
C ILE A 161 -6.93 0.62 -6.35
N ILE A 162 -6.75 1.75 -7.01
CA ILE A 162 -6.60 3.05 -6.36
C ILE A 162 -8.00 3.65 -6.19
N ARG A 163 -8.35 3.99 -4.95
CA ARG A 163 -9.62 4.65 -4.58
C ARG A 163 -9.43 6.15 -4.36
#